data_AF-A0A933F766-F1
#
_entry.id   AF-A0A933F766-F1
#
_cell.length_a   1.000
_cell.length_b   1.000
_cell.length_c   1.000
_cell.angle_alpha   90.00
_cell.angle_beta   90.00
_cell.angle_gamma   90.00
#
_symmetry.space_group_name_H-M   'P 1'
#
loop_
_entity.id
_entity.type
_entity.pdbx_description
1 polymer ?
#
loop_
_entity_poly.entity_id
_entity_poly.type
_entity_poly.pdbx_seq_one_letter_code
_entity_poly.pdbx_strand_id
1 'polypeptide(L)'
;MSSLRYGAEISEAVRKKFKFFIILSVLGFLCLLMRVWYLQILKGDGLRELSENNRVRLVALPPIRGAIKDRNGEVLVSIRPSFNLYITPEDSR
;
A
#
# COMPACT_ATOMS: atom_id res chain seq x y z
N MET A 1 -40.95 -33.77 -36.39
CA MET A 1 -39.56 -33.54 -36.84
C MET A 1 -39.06 -32.10 -36.60
N SER A 2 -39.94 -31.11 -36.37
CA SER A 2 -39.56 -29.71 -36.09
C SER A 2 -39.14 -29.43 -34.63
N SER A 3 -39.69 -30.15 -33.65
CA SER A 3 -39.40 -29.94 -32.22
C SER A 3 -37.98 -30.32 -31.79
N LEU A 4 -37.40 -31.37 -32.39
CA LEU A 4 -36.01 -31.77 -32.14
C LEU A 4 -35.00 -30.75 -32.68
N ARG A 5 -35.34 -30.09 -33.80
CA ARG A 5 -34.51 -29.04 -34.42
C ARG A 5 -34.54 -27.75 -33.60
N TYR A 6 -35.71 -27.40 -33.05
CA TYR A 6 -35.87 -26.24 -32.16
C TYR A 6 -35.02 -26.36 -30.87
N GLY A 7 -34.97 -27.56 -30.26
CA GLY A 7 -34.12 -27.81 -29.09
C GLY A 7 -32.61 -27.69 -29.38
N ALA A 8 -32.17 -28.15 -30.55
CA ALA A 8 -30.76 -28.03 -30.96
C ALA A 8 -30.34 -26.58 -31.24
N GLU A 9 -31.18 -25.79 -31.91
CA GLU A 9 -30.89 -24.37 -32.17
C GLU A 9 -30.84 -23.53 -30.88
N ILE A 10 -31.73 -23.80 -29.93
CA ILE A 10 -31.69 -23.15 -28.60
C ILE A 10 -30.39 -23.50 -27.87
N SER A 11 -29.98 -24.78 -27.88
CA SER A 11 -28.75 -25.22 -27.22
C SER A 11 -27.49 -24.54 -27.80
N GLU A 12 -27.41 -24.42 -29.12
CA GLU A 12 -26.31 -23.74 -29.80
C GLU A 12 -26.27 -22.24 -29.55
N ALA A 13 -27.44 -21.58 -29.55
CA ALA A 13 -27.54 -20.16 -29.22
C ALA A 13 -27.10 -19.88 -27.77
N VAL A 14 -27.52 -20.73 -26.83
CA VAL A 14 -27.11 -20.65 -25.42
C VAL A 14 -25.61 -20.86 -25.28
N ARG A 15 -25.04 -21.88 -25.95
CA ARG A 15 -23.59 -22.16 -25.93
C ARG A 15 -22.76 -21.00 -26.48
N LYS A 16 -23.21 -20.36 -27.57
CA LYS A 16 -22.53 -19.17 -28.15
C LYS A 16 -22.56 -17.98 -27.19
N LYS A 17 -23.70 -17.69 -26.57
CA LYS A 17 -23.81 -16.62 -25.56
C LYS A 17 -22.90 -16.88 -24.37
N PHE A 18 -22.87 -18.11 -23.87
CA PHE A 18 -22.02 -18.49 -22.74
C PHE A 18 -20.52 -18.35 -23.08
N LYS A 19 -20.11 -18.82 -24.26
CA LYS A 19 -18.73 -18.63 -24.75
C LYS A 19 -18.36 -17.15 -24.86
N PHE A 20 -19.26 -16.31 -25.34
CA PHE A 20 -19.05 -14.87 -25.42
C PHE A 20 -18.81 -14.24 -24.03
N PHE A 21 -19.64 -14.56 -23.04
CA PHE A 21 -19.46 -14.06 -21.67
C PHE A 21 -18.17 -14.56 -21.02
N ILE A 22 -17.77 -15.82 -21.27
CA ILE A 22 -16.49 -16.36 -20.79
C ILE A 22 -15.33 -15.58 -21.40
N ILE A 23 -15.32 -15.37 -22.72
CA ILE A 23 -14.26 -14.63 -23.40
C ILE A 23 -14.18 -13.20 -22.86
N LEU A 24 -15.32 -12.53 -22.68
CA LEU A 24 -15.39 -11.19 -22.12
C LEU A 24 -14.82 -11.13 -20.69
N SER A 25 -15.17 -12.10 -19.86
CA SER A 25 -14.67 -12.20 -18.48
C SER A 25 -13.15 -12.42 -18.46
N VAL A 26 -12.64 -13.34 -19.29
CA VAL A 26 -11.20 -13.61 -19.40
C VAL A 26 -10.43 -12.37 -19.86
N LEU A 27 -10.94 -11.62 -20.84
CA LEU A 27 -10.34 -10.36 -21.28
C LEU A 27 -10.31 -9.32 -20.15
N GLY A 28 -11.38 -9.24 -19.35
CA GLY A 28 -11.44 -8.37 -18.18
C GLY A 28 -10.35 -8.72 -17.15
N PHE A 29 -10.22 -9.99 -16.80
CA PHE A 29 -9.18 -10.45 -15.88
C PHE A 29 -7.76 -10.26 -16.44
N LEU A 30 -7.56 -10.45 -17.75
CA LEU A 30 -6.26 -10.22 -18.39
C LEU A 30 -5.84 -8.75 -18.29
N CYS A 31 -6.78 -7.81 -18.45
CA CYS A 31 -6.53 -6.38 -18.28
C CYS A 31 -6.08 -6.06 -16.83
N LEU A 32 -6.76 -6.64 -15.83
CA LEU A 32 -6.38 -6.48 -14.43
C LEU A 32 -4.99 -7.06 -14.14
N LEU A 33 -4.67 -8.24 -14.67
CA LEU A 33 -3.35 -8.85 -14.52
C LEU A 33 -2.25 -7.99 -15.14
N MET A 34 -2.47 -7.43 -16.33
CA MET A 34 -1.52 -6.48 -16.92
C MET A 34 -1.33 -5.24 -16.06
N ARG A 35 -2.40 -4.72 -15.44
CA ARG A 35 -2.31 -3.57 -14.54
C ARG A 35 -1.49 -3.89 -13.29
N VAL A 36 -1.72 -5.05 -12.68
CA VAL A 36 -0.94 -5.52 -11.53
C VAL A 36 0.52 -5.71 -11.92
N TRP A 37 0.79 -6.34 -13.06
CA TRP A 37 2.14 -6.53 -13.59
C TRP A 37 2.86 -5.20 -13.82
N TYR A 38 2.19 -4.20 -14.41
CA TYR A 38 2.74 -2.85 -14.55
C TYR A 38 3.12 -2.23 -13.20
N LEU A 39 2.25 -2.34 -12.19
CA LEU A 39 2.54 -1.80 -10.86
C LEU A 39 3.68 -2.54 -10.15
N GLN A 40 3.74 -3.86 -10.30
CA GLN A 40 4.76 -4.67 -9.64
C GLN A 40 6.12 -4.60 -10.33
N ILE A 41 6.19 -4.52 -11.66
CA ILE A 41 7.48 -4.48 -12.39
C ILE A 41 7.96 -3.05 -12.59
N LEU A 42 7.14 -2.14 -13.12
CA LEU A 42 7.62 -0.79 -13.43
C LEU A 42 7.66 0.13 -12.20
N LYS A 43 6.78 -0.09 -11.21
CA LYS A 43 6.75 0.72 -9.98
C LYS A 43 7.15 -0.06 -8.73
N GLY A 44 7.44 -1.35 -8.84
CA GLY A 44 7.78 -2.20 -7.70
C GLY A 44 9.08 -1.76 -7.02
N ASP A 45 10.10 -1.42 -7.80
CA ASP A 45 11.39 -1.01 -7.24
C ASP A 45 11.28 0.28 -6.42
N GLY A 46 10.56 1.29 -6.95
CA GLY A 46 10.33 2.54 -6.23
C GLY A 46 9.45 2.37 -4.98
N LEU A 47 8.41 1.54 -5.04
CA LEU A 47 7.57 1.24 -3.87
C LEU A 47 8.32 0.46 -2.79
N ARG A 48 9.24 -0.41 -3.19
CA ARG A 48 10.09 -1.17 -2.26
C ARG A 48 11.10 -0.25 -1.57
N GLU A 49 11.71 0.68 -2.30
CA GLU A 49 12.59 1.70 -1.73
C GLU A 49 11.86 2.64 -0.76
N LEU A 50 10.64 3.09 -1.10
CA LEU A 50 9.78 3.87 -0.20
C LEU A 50 9.42 3.10 1.07
N SER A 51 9.13 1.80 0.96
CA SER A 51 8.87 0.93 2.12
C SER A 51 10.10 0.77 3.01
N GLU A 52 11.29 0.61 2.44
CA GLU A 52 12.54 0.50 3.21
C GLU A 52 12.90 1.81 3.93
N ASN A 53 12.70 2.96 3.27
CA ASN A 53 12.88 4.28 3.87
C ASN A 53 11.87 4.53 5.01
N ASN A 54 10.62 4.07 4.86
CA ASN A 54 9.63 4.16 5.93
C ASN A 54 9.93 3.19 7.10
N ARG A 55 10.63 2.08 6.85
CA ARG A 55 11.01 1.10 7.88
C ARG A 55 12.11 1.60 8.80
N VAL A 56 13.01 2.48 8.32
CA VAL A 56 14.13 3.01 9.09
C VAL A 56 14.04 4.54 9.12
N ARG A 57 13.21 5.07 10.01
CA ARG A 57 13.22 6.50 10.32
C ARG A 57 14.45 6.81 11.17
N LEU A 58 15.53 7.27 10.55
CA LEU A 58 16.70 7.79 11.25
C LEU A 58 16.30 9.06 12.00
N VAL A 59 15.94 8.92 13.28
CA VAL A 59 15.72 10.07 14.17
C VAL A 59 17.09 10.48 14.71
N ALA A 60 17.62 11.59 14.20
CA ALA A 60 18.82 12.19 14.76
C ALA A 60 18.51 12.69 16.19
N LEU A 61 19.05 12.00 17.20
CA LEU A 61 18.99 12.46 18.57
C LEU A 61 20.00 13.60 18.74
N PRO A 62 19.57 14.83 19.07
CA PRO A 62 20.51 15.90 19.32
C PRO A 62 21.43 15.51 20.48
N PRO A 63 22.73 15.80 20.40
CA PRO A 63 23.65 15.51 21.49
C PRO A 63 23.24 16.32 22.73
N ILE A 64 23.27 15.66 23.90
CA ILE A 64 23.02 16.31 25.19
C ILE A 64 24.15 17.33 25.40
N ARG A 65 23.83 18.63 25.44
CA ARG A 65 24.84 19.64 25.79
C ARG A 65 25.17 19.53 27.27
N GLY A 66 26.46 19.62 27.59
CA GLY A 66 26.92 19.65 28.98
C GLY A 66 26.37 20.84 29.76
N ALA A 67 26.27 20.70 31.08
CA ALA A 67 25.88 21.79 31.96
C ALA A 67 27.03 22.80 32.09
N ILE A 68 26.74 24.09 31.91
CA ILE A 68 27.72 25.16 32.10
C ILE A 68 27.86 25.43 33.59
N LYS A 69 29.08 25.35 34.11
CA LYS A 69 29.41 25.58 35.52
C LYS A 69 30.27 26.84 35.67
N ASP A 70 30.08 27.57 36.76
CA ASP A 70 30.99 28.64 37.16
C ASP A 70 32.29 28.05 37.76
N ARG A 71 33.31 28.90 37.97
CA ARG A 71 34.60 28.58 38.60
C ARG A 71 34.47 27.91 39.98
N ASN A 72 33.35 28.12 40.67
CA ASN A 72 33.04 27.54 41.98
C ASN A 72 32.29 26.20 41.87
N GLY A 73 32.08 25.67 40.66
CA GLY A 73 31.39 24.41 40.41
C GLY A 73 29.86 24.50 40.39
N GLU A 74 29.29 25.68 40.59
CA GLU A 74 27.85 25.92 40.56
C GLU A 74 27.30 25.91 39.12
N VAL A 75 26.18 25.21 38.90
CA VAL A 75 25.59 25.05 37.55
C VAL A 75 24.76 26.29 37.19
N LEU A 76 25.19 27.00 36.15
CA LEU A 76 24.48 28.19 35.63
C LEU A 76 23.41 27.83 34.58
N VAL A 77 23.66 26.82 33.75
CA VAL A 77 22.74 26.40 32.68
C VAL A 77 22.72 24.88 32.58
N SER A 78 21.52 24.29 32.59
CA SER A 78 21.30 22.85 32.37
C SER A 78 20.15 22.61 31.40
N ILE A 79 20.24 21.56 30.59
CA ILE A 79 19.13 21.08 29.74
C ILE A 79 18.33 20.07 30.56
N ARG A 80 17.01 20.29 30.68
CA ARG A 80 16.06 19.32 31.25
C ARG A 80 15.18 18.77 30.12
N PRO A 81 15.07 17.44 29.96
CA PRO A 81 14.17 16.86 28.96
C PRO A 81 12.72 17.22 29.27
N SER A 82 12.00 17.73 28.27
CA SER A 82 10.56 17.98 28.34
C SER A 82 9.85 17.00 27.40
N PHE A 83 8.90 16.25 27.94
CA PHE A 83 8.13 15.27 27.17
C PHE A 83 6.77 15.86 26.84
N ASN A 84 6.48 16.03 25.55
CA ASN A 84 5.17 16.44 25.08
C ASN A 84 4.43 15.22 24.54
N LEU A 85 3.21 14.99 25.01
CA LEU A 85 2.34 13.92 24.53
C LEU A 85 1.49 14.47 23.38
N TYR A 86 1.54 13.82 22.22
CA TYR A 86 0.69 14.15 21.07
C TYR A 86 -0.14 12.91 20.71
N ILE A 87 -1.45 13.11 20.52
CA ILE A 87 -2.36 12.07 20.03
C ILE A 87 -2.98 12.55 18.73
N THR A 88 -2.88 11.73 17.68
CA THR A 88 -3.58 11.96 16.43
C THR A 88 -4.96 11.30 16.55
N PRO A 89 -6.08 12.02 16.41
CA PRO A 89 -7.44 11.48 16.58
C PRO A 89 -7.77 10.29 15.65
N GLU A 90 -7.01 10.15 14.56
CA GLU A 90 -7.14 9.10 13.55
C GLU A 90 -6.78 7.71 14.09
N ASP A 91 -5.86 7.64 15.07
CA ASP A 91 -5.38 6.38 15.68
C ASP A 91 -6.20 5.94 16.91
N SER A 92 -7.14 6.76 17.39
CA SER A 92 -7.89 6.51 18.63
C SER A 92 -9.30 5.92 18.42
N ARG A 93 -9.59 5.37 17.24
CA ARG A 93 -10.93 4.85 16.90
C ARG A 93 -10.96 3.34 16.73
#